data_AF-A0A521YS98-F1
#
_entry.id   AF-A0A521YS98-F1
#
_cell.length_a   1.000
_cell.length_b   1.000
_cell.length_c   1.000
_cell.angle_alpha   90.00
_cell.angle_beta   90.00
_cell.angle_gamma   90.00
#
_symmetry.space_group_name_H-M   'P 1'
#
loop_
_entity.id
_entity.type
_entity.pdbx_description
1 polymer ?
#
loop_
_entity_poly.entity_id
_entity_poly.type
_entity_poly.pdbx_seq_one_letter_code
_entity_poly.pdbx_strand_id
1 'polypeptide(L)'
;MSATPHVKQPPHPLLRPHGGPEARVSNTELFFDLVYVFAVTQLSHLLLDDLSLQGALQTLLLWFAVWLGWQYTCWVTNWFDPDTPPLRLLLFALMLAALLMAVAIPDAFGQHAMLFAVCFVLVQSGRNAAVLVMLGGHALAANWRRILGWSAIAGCFWIAGALASGPARLGLWAAAVACEYFSPMFGFALPGLGRSKTTDWTIHGAHLAERCQLFVIVALGESILVTGATAGREAHWALSLQIAFAVAFAGSLAMWWIYFDTGSGDGSHAIEHSADPGRLGAYFHYVHVIIVAGIIVCAVADDLSIAHPDAHAKPAYAAVLVGGPALYLLGNALFKRAVYGRLPLSHLVGLLGLAALGSLAFLTDVLMVAGLTTLLLIAVAAWETRSRRGSGRHGDVD
;
A
#
# COMPACT_ATOMS: atom_id res chain seq x y z
N MET A 1 15.28 -25.78 -44.15
CA MET A 1 14.60 -24.55 -43.66
C MET A 1 15.54 -23.89 -42.66
N SER A 2 16.11 -22.76 -43.04
CA SER A 2 17.05 -21.98 -42.20
C SER A 2 16.28 -21.34 -41.05
N ALA A 3 16.70 -21.61 -39.81
CA ALA A 3 16.19 -20.92 -38.64
C ALA A 3 16.69 -19.47 -38.68
N THR A 4 15.78 -18.52 -38.86
CA THR A 4 16.08 -17.10 -38.69
C THR A 4 16.57 -16.86 -37.27
N PRO A 5 17.76 -16.29 -37.06
CA PRO A 5 18.21 -15.94 -35.72
C PRO A 5 17.27 -14.86 -35.18
N HIS A 6 16.69 -15.08 -34.00
CA HIS A 6 16.04 -14.03 -33.24
C HIS A 6 17.11 -12.98 -32.91
N VAL A 7 17.15 -11.90 -33.69
CA VAL A 7 17.97 -10.73 -33.39
C VAL A 7 17.46 -10.19 -32.06
N LYS A 8 18.22 -10.42 -30.98
CA LYS A 8 18.00 -9.73 -29.70
C LYS A 8 18.10 -8.24 -30.00
N GLN A 9 16.98 -7.52 -29.91
CA GLN A 9 16.99 -6.07 -30.00
C GLN A 9 17.99 -5.53 -28.97
N PRO A 10 18.82 -4.53 -29.32
CA PRO A 10 19.70 -3.91 -28.35
C PRO A 10 18.85 -3.39 -27.17
N PRO A 11 19.33 -3.55 -25.92
CA PRO A 11 18.57 -3.09 -24.75
C PRO A 11 18.29 -1.60 -24.88
N HIS A 12 17.03 -1.22 -24.68
CA HIS A 12 16.61 0.18 -24.75
C HIS A 12 17.31 0.96 -23.62
N PRO A 13 17.91 2.13 -23.89
CA PRO A 13 18.78 2.84 -22.93
C PRO A 13 18.09 3.32 -21.66
N LEU A 14 16.76 3.36 -21.66
CA LEU A 14 15.95 3.71 -20.48
C LEU A 14 15.49 2.50 -19.67
N LEU A 15 15.65 1.27 -20.17
CA LEU A 15 15.22 0.06 -19.47
C LEU A 15 16.32 -0.38 -18.49
N ARG A 16 15.89 -0.87 -17.33
CA ARG A 16 16.81 -1.37 -16.31
C ARG A 16 17.51 -2.66 -16.79
N PRO A 17 18.83 -2.82 -16.57
CA PRO A 17 19.54 -4.06 -16.91
C PRO A 17 18.97 -5.25 -16.11
N HIS A 18 18.68 -6.37 -16.80
CA HIS A 18 18.17 -7.57 -16.13
C HIS A 18 19.35 -8.45 -15.65
N GLY A 19 19.49 -8.64 -14.32
CA GLY A 19 20.36 -9.68 -13.75
C GLY A 19 21.68 -9.24 -13.09
N GLY A 20 21.79 -8.01 -12.58
CA GLY A 20 22.96 -7.54 -11.81
C GLY A 20 22.65 -7.21 -10.34
N PRO A 21 23.69 -7.04 -9.48
CA PRO A 21 23.55 -6.55 -8.09
C PRO A 21 22.90 -5.15 -7.96
N GLU A 22 22.67 -4.48 -9.09
CA GLU A 22 22.08 -3.14 -9.24
C GLU A 22 20.55 -3.10 -9.18
N ALA A 23 19.87 -4.22 -8.94
CA ALA A 23 18.42 -4.25 -8.71
C ALA A 23 18.02 -3.73 -7.30
N ARG A 24 18.82 -2.85 -6.69
CA ARG A 24 18.50 -2.19 -5.41
C ARG A 24 17.61 -0.97 -5.66
N VAL A 25 16.77 -0.66 -4.68
CA VAL A 25 15.93 0.55 -4.72
C VAL A 25 16.81 1.80 -4.71
N SER A 26 16.57 2.72 -5.65
CA SER A 26 17.34 3.96 -5.75
C SER A 26 16.88 5.01 -4.74
N ASN A 27 17.74 5.99 -4.43
CA ASN A 27 17.39 7.10 -3.55
C ASN A 27 16.20 7.91 -4.08
N THR A 28 16.05 8.01 -5.41
CA THR A 28 14.91 8.69 -6.04
C THR A 28 13.61 7.94 -5.78
N GLU A 29 13.66 6.60 -5.80
CA GLU A 29 12.51 5.75 -5.49
C GLU A 29 12.10 5.88 -4.02
N LEU A 30 13.06 5.92 -3.09
CA LEU A 30 12.79 6.18 -1.68
C LEU A 30 12.21 7.58 -1.44
N PHE A 31 12.74 8.60 -2.11
CA PHE A 31 12.22 9.96 -1.99
C PHE A 31 10.78 10.08 -2.52
N PHE A 32 10.44 9.32 -3.55
CA PHE A 32 9.06 9.21 -4.05
C PHE A 32 8.11 8.65 -2.99
N ASP A 33 8.55 7.64 -2.22
CA ASP A 33 7.74 7.04 -1.17
C ASP A 33 7.41 8.02 -0.06
N LEU A 34 8.36 8.91 0.29
CA LEU A 34 8.12 9.93 1.32
C LEU A 34 6.96 10.87 0.93
N VAL A 35 6.75 11.13 -0.35
CA VAL A 35 5.59 11.91 -0.79
C VAL A 35 4.29 11.12 -0.63
N TYR A 36 4.33 9.82 -0.91
CA TYR A 36 3.15 8.96 -0.76
C TYR A 36 2.84 8.60 0.68
N VAL A 37 3.83 8.54 1.58
CA VAL A 37 3.56 8.37 3.00
C VAL A 37 2.85 9.59 3.58
N PHE A 38 3.18 10.79 3.11
CA PHE A 38 2.40 11.97 3.48
C PHE A 38 0.93 11.83 3.06
N ALA A 39 0.63 11.27 1.87
CA ALA A 39 -0.74 10.97 1.47
C ALA A 39 -1.41 9.94 2.40
N VAL A 40 -0.67 8.92 2.86
CA VAL A 40 -1.12 7.94 3.87
C VAL A 40 -1.48 8.63 5.18
N THR A 41 -0.65 9.59 5.66
CA THR A 41 -0.95 10.40 6.85
C THR A 41 -2.25 11.19 6.68
N GLN A 42 -2.44 11.84 5.53
CA GLN A 42 -3.66 12.59 5.25
C GLN A 42 -4.90 11.70 5.22
N LEU A 43 -4.79 10.44 4.77
CA LEU A 43 -5.88 9.47 4.82
C LEU A 43 -6.21 9.05 6.26
N SER A 44 -5.21 8.88 7.11
CA SER A 44 -5.42 8.62 8.54
C SER A 44 -6.18 9.79 9.19
N HIS A 45 -5.75 11.03 8.96
CA HIS A 45 -6.46 12.21 9.48
C HIS A 45 -7.88 12.34 8.94
N LEU A 46 -8.08 12.12 7.63
CA LEU A 46 -9.41 12.13 7.02
C LEU A 46 -10.34 11.10 7.68
N LEU A 47 -9.85 9.89 7.97
CA LEU A 47 -10.65 8.88 8.69
C LEU A 47 -10.90 9.26 10.15
N LEU A 48 -9.90 9.83 10.83
CA LEU A 48 -10.03 10.27 12.22
C LEU A 48 -11.09 11.37 12.38
N ASP A 49 -11.14 12.30 11.42
CA ASP A 49 -12.10 13.42 11.42
C ASP A 49 -13.55 12.96 11.25
N ASP A 50 -13.81 11.88 10.51
CA ASP A 50 -15.13 11.28 10.34
C ASP A 50 -15.09 9.74 10.39
N LEU A 51 -15.29 9.18 11.59
CA LEU A 51 -15.41 7.73 11.81
C LEU A 51 -16.80 7.16 11.46
N SER A 52 -17.66 7.92 10.78
CA SER A 52 -18.91 7.38 10.25
C SER A 52 -18.65 6.39 9.10
N LEU A 53 -19.69 5.64 8.72
CA LEU A 53 -19.60 4.76 7.54
C LEU A 53 -19.28 5.57 6.27
N GLN A 54 -19.74 6.82 6.17
CA GLN A 54 -19.48 7.66 5.02
C GLN A 54 -18.00 8.06 4.95
N GLY A 55 -17.43 8.57 6.05
CA GLY A 55 -16.01 8.90 6.14
C GLY A 55 -15.12 7.67 5.86
N ALA A 56 -15.47 6.51 6.42
CA ALA A 56 -14.78 5.25 6.13
C ALA A 56 -14.81 4.88 4.63
N LEU A 57 -15.95 4.99 3.95
CA LEU A 57 -16.08 4.72 2.52
C LEU A 57 -15.30 5.73 1.66
N GLN A 58 -15.33 7.00 2.04
CA GLN A 58 -14.59 8.08 1.39
C GLN A 58 -13.08 7.85 1.50
N THR A 59 -12.57 7.60 2.72
CA THR A 59 -11.16 7.29 2.95
C THR A 59 -10.74 6.02 2.21
N LEU A 60 -11.56 4.96 2.25
CA LEU A 60 -11.27 3.70 1.55
C LEU A 60 -11.11 3.93 0.04
N LEU A 61 -11.98 4.74 -0.56
CA LEU A 61 -11.92 5.05 -1.98
C LEU A 61 -10.65 5.84 -2.34
N LEU A 62 -10.30 6.86 -1.55
CA LEU A 62 -9.07 7.63 -1.75
C LEU A 62 -7.82 6.80 -1.49
N TRP A 63 -7.86 5.89 -0.51
CA TRP A 63 -6.80 4.93 -0.24
C TRP A 63 -6.51 4.07 -1.47
N PHE A 64 -7.56 3.51 -2.08
CA PHE A 64 -7.39 2.76 -3.33
C PHE A 64 -6.79 3.60 -4.45
N ALA A 65 -7.20 4.87 -4.59
CA ALA A 65 -6.61 5.78 -5.57
C ALA A 65 -5.12 6.03 -5.30
N VAL A 66 -4.78 6.46 -4.08
CA VAL A 66 -3.39 6.71 -3.66
C VAL A 66 -2.52 5.47 -3.87
N TRP A 67 -3.02 4.29 -3.47
CA TRP A 67 -2.30 3.03 -3.69
C TRP A 67 -2.07 2.73 -5.17
N LEU A 68 -3.08 2.92 -6.04
CA LEU A 68 -2.91 2.75 -7.49
C LEU A 68 -1.83 3.70 -8.04
N GLY A 69 -1.88 4.97 -7.66
CA GLY A 69 -0.88 5.97 -8.09
C GLY A 69 0.55 5.56 -7.74
N TRP A 70 0.76 5.10 -6.50
CA TRP A 70 2.04 4.58 -6.04
C TRP A 70 2.43 3.31 -6.79
N GLN A 71 1.55 2.30 -6.78
CA GLN A 71 1.77 0.98 -7.39
C GLN A 71 2.19 1.12 -8.84
N TYR A 72 1.39 1.78 -9.69
CA TYR A 72 1.72 1.91 -11.11
C TYR A 72 3.06 2.62 -11.35
N THR A 73 3.46 3.53 -10.46
CA THR A 73 4.76 4.20 -10.55
C THR A 73 5.90 3.25 -10.17
N CYS A 74 5.74 2.41 -9.15
CA CYS A 74 6.68 1.32 -8.86
C CYS A 74 6.82 0.34 -10.03
N TRP A 75 5.72 0.04 -10.72
CA TRP A 75 5.80 -0.75 -11.96
C TRP A 75 6.60 -0.02 -13.04
N VAL A 76 6.47 1.30 -13.19
CA VAL A 76 7.34 2.06 -14.13
C VAL A 76 8.80 1.95 -13.71
N THR A 77 9.16 2.23 -12.47
CA THR A 77 10.57 2.24 -12.04
C THR A 77 11.19 0.84 -11.91
N ASN A 78 10.37 -0.21 -11.85
CA ASN A 78 10.85 -1.57 -12.01
C ASN A 78 11.33 -1.85 -13.45
N TRP A 79 10.67 -1.26 -14.46
CA TRP A 79 11.00 -1.47 -15.88
C TRP A 79 12.06 -0.49 -16.39
N PHE A 80 11.94 0.76 -15.98
CA PHE A 80 12.75 1.86 -16.45
C PHE A 80 13.68 2.34 -15.34
N ASP A 81 14.91 2.71 -15.72
CA ASP A 81 15.90 3.16 -14.76
C ASP A 81 15.62 4.61 -14.27
N PRO A 82 15.28 4.80 -12.97
CA PRO A 82 15.00 6.11 -12.38
C PRO A 82 16.22 7.03 -12.31
N ASP A 83 17.42 6.52 -12.56
CA ASP A 83 18.63 7.34 -12.58
C ASP A 83 18.91 8.00 -13.93
N THR A 84 18.18 7.62 -14.97
CA THR A 84 18.22 8.32 -16.25
C THR A 84 17.58 9.72 -16.14
N PRO A 85 18.18 10.79 -16.71
CA PRO A 85 17.65 12.14 -16.56
C PRO A 85 16.18 12.33 -16.97
N PRO A 86 15.69 11.73 -18.09
CA PRO A 86 14.29 11.86 -18.48
C PRO A 86 13.33 11.24 -17.47
N LEU A 87 13.65 10.05 -16.94
CA LEU A 87 12.78 9.37 -15.98
C LEU A 87 12.86 10.05 -14.61
N ARG A 88 14.05 10.51 -14.20
CA ARG A 88 14.22 11.26 -12.95
C ARG A 88 13.41 12.55 -12.93
N LEU A 89 13.44 13.33 -14.03
CA LEU A 89 12.62 14.54 -14.17
C LEU A 89 11.13 14.22 -14.16
N LEU A 90 10.71 13.14 -14.83
CA LEU A 90 9.33 12.66 -14.76
C LEU A 90 8.93 12.34 -13.32
N LEU A 91 9.76 11.59 -12.58
CA LEU A 91 9.49 11.24 -11.18
C LEU A 91 9.37 12.48 -10.30
N PHE A 92 10.22 13.49 -10.45
CA PHE A 92 10.08 14.75 -9.69
C PHE A 92 8.80 15.51 -10.03
N ALA A 93 8.39 15.54 -11.30
CA ALA A 93 7.09 16.12 -11.68
C ALA A 93 5.91 15.34 -11.07
N LEU A 94 5.99 14.00 -11.07
CA LEU A 94 4.98 13.13 -10.45
C LEU A 94 4.95 13.29 -8.93
N MET A 95 6.09 13.49 -8.27
CA MET A 95 6.17 13.79 -6.84
C MET A 95 5.45 15.10 -6.53
N LEU A 96 5.68 16.16 -7.30
CA LEU A 96 4.98 17.43 -7.10
C LEU A 96 3.45 17.26 -7.26
N ALA A 97 3.02 16.56 -8.31
CA ALA A 97 1.60 16.28 -8.52
C ALA A 97 1.00 15.42 -7.39
N ALA A 98 1.72 14.38 -6.94
CA ALA A 98 1.30 13.52 -5.84
C ALA A 98 1.25 14.28 -4.50
N LEU A 99 2.16 15.22 -4.26
CA LEU A 99 2.16 16.07 -3.07
C LEU A 99 0.93 17.00 -3.07
N LEU A 100 0.62 17.65 -4.21
CA LEU A 100 -0.58 18.48 -4.34
C LEU A 100 -1.86 17.65 -4.20
N MET A 101 -1.88 16.43 -4.76
CA MET A 101 -2.97 15.48 -4.54
C MET A 101 -3.13 15.14 -3.06
N ALA A 102 -2.03 14.87 -2.35
CA ALA A 102 -2.04 14.56 -0.92
C ALA A 102 -2.58 15.72 -0.09
N VAL A 103 -2.16 16.96 -0.37
CA VAL A 103 -2.69 18.18 0.26
C VAL A 103 -4.21 18.32 0.06
N ALA A 104 -4.74 17.83 -1.07
CA ALA A 104 -6.16 17.88 -1.36
C ALA A 104 -6.99 16.80 -0.62
N ILE A 105 -6.38 15.75 -0.07
CA ILE A 105 -7.09 14.58 0.51
C ILE A 105 -8.12 14.98 1.58
N PRO A 106 -7.79 15.82 2.59
CA PRO A 106 -8.72 16.14 3.68
C PRO A 106 -10.05 16.77 3.21
N ASP A 107 -10.03 17.44 2.05
CA ASP A 107 -11.22 18.10 1.48
C ASP A 107 -11.48 17.66 0.02
N ALA A 108 -11.05 16.44 -0.34
CA ALA A 108 -11.26 15.90 -1.68
C ALA A 108 -12.75 15.71 -2.00
N PHE A 109 -13.58 15.46 -0.99
CA PHE A 109 -15.04 15.40 -1.14
C PHE A 109 -15.74 16.77 -0.97
N GLY A 110 -14.98 17.86 -0.82
CA GLY A 110 -15.47 19.23 -0.79
C GLY A 110 -14.90 20.09 -1.91
N GLN A 111 -14.21 21.18 -1.56
CA GLN A 111 -13.72 22.21 -2.49
C GLN A 111 -12.48 21.77 -3.25
N HIS A 112 -11.63 20.94 -2.64
CA HIS A 112 -10.39 20.46 -3.27
C HIS A 112 -10.57 19.27 -4.22
N ALA A 113 -11.81 18.88 -4.54
CA ALA A 113 -12.11 17.75 -5.42
C ALA A 113 -11.45 17.84 -6.81
N MET A 114 -11.48 19.03 -7.41
CA MET A 114 -10.87 19.24 -8.72
C MET A 114 -9.33 19.18 -8.64
N LEU A 115 -8.75 19.73 -7.57
CA LEU A 115 -7.30 19.64 -7.34
C LEU A 115 -6.87 18.18 -7.20
N PHE A 116 -7.57 17.40 -6.37
CA PHE A 116 -7.31 15.97 -6.21
C PHE A 116 -7.42 15.23 -7.55
N ALA A 117 -8.54 15.38 -8.26
CA ALA A 117 -8.80 14.64 -9.50
C ALA A 117 -7.81 15.00 -10.62
N VAL A 118 -7.49 16.29 -10.82
CA VAL A 118 -6.53 16.71 -11.85
C VAL A 118 -5.14 16.17 -11.52
N CYS A 119 -4.67 16.33 -10.28
CA CYS A 119 -3.36 15.82 -9.88
C CYS A 119 -3.29 14.28 -10.02
N PHE A 120 -4.34 13.55 -9.61
CA PHE A 120 -4.39 12.09 -9.77
C PHE A 120 -4.35 11.68 -11.26
N VAL A 121 -5.13 12.34 -12.12
CA VAL A 121 -5.14 12.08 -13.56
C VAL A 121 -3.79 12.41 -14.20
N LEU A 122 -3.11 13.47 -13.77
CA LEU A 122 -1.75 13.79 -14.22
C LEU A 122 -0.77 12.70 -13.80
N VAL A 123 -0.85 12.19 -12.56
CA VAL A 123 -0.01 11.09 -12.09
C VAL A 123 -0.24 9.83 -12.91
N GLN A 124 -1.49 9.47 -13.18
CA GLN A 124 -1.82 8.25 -13.91
C GLN A 124 -1.59 8.40 -15.42
N SER A 125 -2.38 9.25 -16.08
CA SER A 125 -2.36 9.39 -17.54
C SER A 125 -1.13 10.15 -18.03
N GLY A 126 -0.66 11.16 -17.29
CA GLY A 126 0.54 11.91 -17.66
C GLY A 126 1.80 11.04 -17.64
N ARG A 127 1.99 10.22 -16.59
CA ARG A 127 3.07 9.22 -16.53
C ARG A 127 3.00 8.26 -17.71
N ASN A 128 1.84 7.68 -17.96
CA ASN A 128 1.67 6.68 -19.03
C ASN A 128 1.94 7.29 -20.41
N ALA A 129 1.50 8.52 -20.66
CA ALA A 129 1.77 9.25 -21.90
C ALA A 129 3.26 9.58 -22.06
N ALA A 130 3.92 10.06 -21.01
CA ALA A 130 5.35 10.36 -21.03
C ALA A 130 6.18 9.11 -21.32
N VAL A 131 5.90 7.99 -20.64
CA VAL A 131 6.55 6.69 -20.87
C VAL A 131 6.32 6.22 -22.31
N LEU A 132 5.11 6.38 -22.84
CA LEU A 132 4.81 5.98 -24.21
C LEU A 132 5.62 6.78 -25.24
N VAL A 133 5.77 8.10 -25.03
CA VAL A 133 6.62 8.96 -25.87
C VAL A 133 8.09 8.52 -25.79
N MET A 134 8.58 8.23 -24.59
CA MET A 134 9.96 7.77 -24.35
C MET A 134 10.26 6.40 -24.99
N LEU A 135 9.26 5.51 -25.09
CA LEU A 135 9.41 4.18 -25.70
C LEU A 135 9.45 4.19 -27.23
N GLY A 136 8.86 5.20 -27.87
CA GLY A 136 8.76 5.27 -29.33
C GLY A 136 8.22 3.98 -29.97
N GLY A 137 8.99 3.38 -30.87
CA GLY A 137 8.62 2.15 -31.60
C GLY A 137 8.83 0.83 -30.85
N HIS A 138 9.19 0.85 -29.56
CA HIS A 138 9.48 -0.35 -28.79
C HIS A 138 8.26 -1.29 -28.66
N ALA A 139 8.48 -2.60 -28.56
CA ALA A 139 7.41 -3.60 -28.47
C ALA A 139 6.43 -3.36 -27.29
N LEU A 140 6.93 -2.79 -26.19
CA LEU A 140 6.14 -2.43 -25.01
C LEU A 140 5.15 -1.29 -25.26
N ALA A 141 5.33 -0.46 -26.29
CA ALA A 141 4.46 0.67 -26.59
C ALA A 141 3.01 0.24 -26.83
N ALA A 142 2.77 -0.99 -27.31
CA ALA A 142 1.42 -1.53 -27.43
C ALA A 142 0.74 -1.71 -26.06
N ASN A 143 1.45 -2.24 -25.07
CA ASN A 143 0.92 -2.39 -23.71
C ASN A 143 0.65 -1.03 -23.06
N TRP A 144 1.61 -0.10 -23.15
CA TRP A 144 1.47 1.25 -22.60
C TRP A 144 0.34 2.07 -23.24
N ARG A 145 0.07 1.90 -24.54
CA ARG A 145 -1.12 2.50 -25.19
C ARG A 145 -2.43 2.01 -24.59
N ARG A 146 -2.54 0.72 -24.29
CA ARG A 146 -3.74 0.15 -23.66
C ARG A 146 -3.91 0.67 -22.24
N ILE A 147 -2.82 0.72 -21.47
CA ILE A 147 -2.81 1.28 -20.10
C ILE A 147 -3.22 2.75 -20.14
N LEU A 148 -2.69 3.55 -21.07
CA LEU A 148 -3.07 4.95 -21.26
C LEU A 148 -4.55 5.10 -21.64
N GLY A 149 -5.08 4.23 -22.50
CA GLY A 149 -6.50 4.24 -22.85
C GLY A 149 -7.39 4.01 -21.63
N TRP A 150 -7.06 3.02 -20.79
CA TRP A 150 -7.78 2.75 -19.55
C TRP A 150 -7.63 3.88 -18.52
N SER A 151 -6.43 4.46 -18.36
CA SER A 151 -6.23 5.60 -17.45
C SER A 151 -6.93 6.87 -17.93
N ALA A 152 -7.10 7.05 -19.25
CA ALA A 152 -7.90 8.15 -19.80
C ALA A 152 -9.40 7.96 -19.50
N ILE A 153 -9.93 6.73 -19.67
CA ILE A 153 -11.32 6.41 -19.31
C ILE A 153 -11.56 6.64 -17.82
N ALA A 154 -10.68 6.11 -16.96
CA ALA A 154 -10.74 6.35 -15.52
C ALA A 154 -10.62 7.85 -15.21
N GLY A 155 -9.76 8.57 -15.92
CA GLY A 155 -9.60 10.02 -15.79
C GLY A 155 -10.87 10.81 -16.10
N CYS A 156 -11.65 10.39 -17.10
CA CYS A 156 -12.97 10.98 -17.34
C CYS A 156 -13.89 10.85 -16.13
N PHE A 157 -13.92 9.68 -15.47
CA PHE A 157 -14.70 9.48 -14.26
C PHE A 157 -14.19 10.29 -13.07
N TRP A 158 -12.87 10.42 -12.89
CA TRP A 158 -12.28 11.27 -11.85
C TRP A 158 -12.69 12.74 -12.01
N ILE A 159 -12.53 13.29 -13.22
CA ILE A 159 -12.89 14.69 -13.50
C ILE A 159 -14.40 14.90 -13.43
N ALA A 160 -15.20 13.98 -13.98
CA ALA A 160 -16.66 14.06 -13.87
C ALA A 160 -17.11 14.01 -12.40
N GLY A 161 -16.50 13.17 -11.57
CA GLY A 161 -16.79 13.09 -10.14
C GLY A 161 -16.41 14.37 -9.39
N ALA A 162 -15.30 15.02 -9.77
CA ALA A 162 -14.89 16.30 -9.19
C ALA A 162 -15.84 17.45 -9.54
N LEU A 163 -16.42 17.42 -10.75
CA LEU A 163 -17.46 18.36 -11.18
C LEU A 163 -18.83 18.06 -10.55
N ALA A 164 -19.07 16.80 -10.17
CA ALA A 164 -20.26 16.38 -9.45
C ALA A 164 -20.15 16.65 -7.94
N SER A 165 -21.25 16.42 -7.22
CA SER A 165 -21.33 16.59 -5.77
C SER A 165 -22.07 15.41 -5.10
N GLY A 166 -21.89 15.29 -3.79
CA GLY A 166 -22.60 14.29 -2.97
C GLY A 166 -22.37 12.83 -3.43
N PRO A 167 -23.42 11.98 -3.41
CA PRO A 167 -23.30 10.57 -3.78
C PRO A 167 -22.82 10.33 -5.21
N ALA A 168 -23.11 11.24 -6.15
CA ALA A 168 -22.69 11.12 -7.54
C ALA A 168 -21.16 11.16 -7.67
N ARG A 169 -20.48 12.01 -6.89
CA ARG A 169 -19.01 12.05 -6.83
C ARG A 169 -18.44 10.71 -6.38
N LEU A 170 -18.97 10.18 -5.28
CA LEU A 170 -18.54 8.90 -4.72
C LEU A 170 -18.71 7.77 -5.74
N GLY A 171 -19.86 7.68 -6.41
CA GLY A 171 -20.14 6.67 -7.43
C GLY A 171 -19.22 6.77 -8.65
N LEU A 172 -18.96 7.99 -9.14
CA LEU A 172 -18.08 8.22 -10.28
C LEU A 172 -16.62 7.86 -9.95
N TRP A 173 -16.13 8.27 -8.78
CA TRP A 173 -14.78 7.92 -8.35
C TRP A 173 -14.62 6.42 -8.05
N ALA A 174 -15.66 5.78 -7.50
CA ALA A 174 -15.68 4.31 -7.36
C ALA A 174 -15.60 3.60 -8.72
N ALA A 175 -16.32 4.11 -9.73
CA ALA A 175 -16.21 3.59 -11.10
C ALA A 175 -14.79 3.79 -11.67
N ALA A 176 -14.16 4.94 -11.42
CA ALA A 176 -12.79 5.22 -11.83
C ALA A 176 -11.78 4.21 -11.24
N VAL A 177 -11.85 4.00 -9.92
CA VAL A 177 -11.03 3.01 -9.20
C VAL A 177 -11.28 1.59 -9.75
N ALA A 178 -12.55 1.22 -9.96
CA ALA A 178 -12.91 -0.08 -10.51
C ALA A 178 -12.33 -0.28 -11.92
N CYS A 179 -12.35 0.73 -12.79
CA CYS A 179 -11.71 0.67 -14.10
C CYS A 179 -10.21 0.34 -13.99
N GLU A 180 -9.50 1.00 -13.08
CA GLU A 180 -8.06 0.78 -12.92
C GLU A 180 -7.73 -0.57 -12.29
N TYR A 181 -8.48 -1.04 -11.30
CA TYR A 181 -8.25 -2.35 -10.68
C TYR A 181 -8.64 -3.54 -11.57
N PHE A 182 -9.72 -3.42 -12.35
CA PHE A 182 -10.21 -4.53 -13.18
C PHE A 182 -9.58 -4.57 -14.56
N SER A 183 -9.10 -3.45 -15.11
CA SER A 183 -8.48 -3.44 -16.44
C SER A 183 -7.29 -4.41 -16.61
N PRO A 184 -6.37 -4.60 -15.64
CA PRO A 184 -5.30 -5.59 -15.74
C PRO A 184 -5.82 -7.03 -15.73
N MET A 185 -6.92 -7.32 -15.02
CA MET A 185 -7.50 -8.68 -14.93
C MET A 185 -8.02 -9.18 -16.28
N PHE A 186 -8.45 -8.25 -17.14
CA PHE A 186 -8.83 -8.57 -18.51
C PHE A 186 -7.67 -8.34 -19.51
N GLY A 187 -6.44 -8.15 -19.04
CA GLY A 187 -5.26 -7.94 -19.88
C GLY A 187 -5.31 -6.62 -20.63
N PHE A 188 -5.88 -5.57 -20.03
CA PHE A 188 -6.07 -4.25 -20.64
C PHE A 188 -6.72 -4.33 -22.03
N ALA A 189 -7.73 -5.18 -22.17
CA ALA A 189 -8.47 -5.32 -23.42
C ALA A 189 -9.05 -3.97 -23.83
N LEU A 190 -8.70 -3.47 -25.03
CA LEU A 190 -9.26 -2.23 -25.56
C LEU A 190 -9.65 -2.44 -27.03
N PRO A 191 -10.86 -2.02 -27.45
CA PRO A 191 -11.31 -2.18 -28.83
C PRO A 191 -10.26 -1.64 -29.83
N GLY A 192 -9.91 -2.45 -30.83
CA GLY A 192 -8.91 -2.09 -31.85
C GLY A 192 -7.44 -2.24 -31.42
N LEU A 193 -7.12 -2.37 -30.13
CA LEU A 193 -5.73 -2.52 -29.64
C LEU A 193 -5.40 -3.92 -29.10
N GLY A 194 -6.39 -4.81 -28.95
CA GLY A 194 -6.19 -6.19 -28.48
C GLY A 194 -6.00 -6.30 -26.96
N ARG A 195 -5.34 -7.37 -26.50
CA ARG A 195 -5.10 -7.70 -25.08
C ARG A 195 -3.61 -7.94 -24.82
N SER A 196 -3.16 -7.63 -23.62
CA SER A 196 -1.85 -7.99 -23.06
C SER A 196 -1.93 -9.31 -22.29
N LYS A 197 -0.82 -10.04 -22.21
CA LYS A 197 -0.68 -11.24 -21.37
C LYS A 197 0.15 -10.91 -20.14
N THR A 198 -0.06 -11.64 -19.04
CA THR A 198 0.76 -11.47 -17.81
C THR A 198 2.23 -11.81 -18.04
N THR A 199 2.53 -12.68 -19.02
CA THR A 199 3.90 -13.00 -19.44
C THR A 199 4.61 -11.84 -20.14
N ASP A 200 3.86 -10.84 -20.62
CA ASP A 200 4.43 -9.61 -21.17
C ASP A 200 4.92 -8.69 -20.03
N TRP A 201 4.62 -9.04 -18.78
CA TRP A 201 4.99 -8.27 -17.59
C TRP A 201 6.29 -8.80 -16.97
N THR A 202 7.41 -8.73 -17.71
CA THR A 202 8.74 -9.12 -17.21
C THR A 202 9.17 -8.18 -16.09
N ILE A 203 9.01 -8.62 -14.84
CA ILE A 203 9.37 -7.84 -13.64
C ILE A 203 10.53 -8.42 -12.85
N HIS A 204 11.21 -7.56 -12.09
CA HIS A 204 12.18 -7.97 -11.10
C HIS A 204 11.48 -8.14 -9.75
N GLY A 205 11.07 -9.37 -9.47
CA GLY A 205 10.29 -9.70 -8.28
C GLY A 205 10.90 -9.21 -6.96
N ALA A 206 12.21 -9.36 -6.80
CA ALA A 206 12.90 -8.91 -5.59
C ALA A 206 12.92 -7.38 -5.44
N HIS A 207 13.12 -6.62 -6.52
CA HIS A 207 13.07 -5.15 -6.46
C HIS A 207 11.67 -4.67 -6.07
N LEU A 208 10.64 -5.28 -6.65
CA LEU A 208 9.25 -4.97 -6.33
C LEU A 208 8.89 -5.29 -4.87
N ALA A 209 9.36 -6.44 -4.38
CA ALA A 209 9.19 -6.81 -2.98
C ALA A 209 9.95 -5.86 -2.05
N GLU A 210 11.18 -5.47 -2.39
CA GLU A 210 11.98 -4.48 -1.66
C GLU A 210 11.25 -3.13 -1.60
N ARG A 211 10.64 -2.67 -2.72
CA ARG A 211 9.85 -1.43 -2.76
C ARG A 211 8.67 -1.47 -1.79
N CYS A 212 7.92 -2.57 -1.76
CA CYS A 212 6.80 -2.75 -0.83
C CYS A 212 7.27 -2.79 0.64
N GLN A 213 8.38 -3.47 0.91
CA GLN A 213 8.98 -3.52 2.24
C GLN A 213 9.40 -2.13 2.72
N LEU A 214 10.13 -1.38 1.90
CA LEU A 214 10.54 -0.02 2.24
C LEU A 214 9.33 0.88 2.49
N PHE A 215 8.28 0.75 1.68
CA PHE A 215 7.03 1.49 1.90
C PHE A 215 6.38 1.15 3.25
N VAL A 216 6.38 -0.12 3.65
CA VAL A 216 5.89 -0.54 4.98
C VAL A 216 6.74 0.05 6.10
N ILE A 217 8.08 0.07 6.00
CA ILE A 217 8.94 0.73 7.00
C ILE A 217 8.59 2.21 7.11
N VAL A 218 8.48 2.89 5.97
CA VAL A 218 8.19 4.33 5.93
C VAL A 218 6.80 4.62 6.53
N ALA A 219 5.78 3.83 6.20
CA ALA A 219 4.44 3.95 6.79
C ALA A 219 4.42 3.72 8.32
N LEU A 220 5.16 2.72 8.82
CA LEU A 220 5.32 2.50 10.26
C LEU A 220 6.07 3.67 10.92
N GLY A 221 7.12 4.18 10.27
CA GLY A 221 7.89 5.34 10.75
C GLY A 221 7.03 6.59 10.88
N GLU A 222 6.17 6.83 9.89
CA GLU A 222 5.22 7.93 9.90
C GLU A 222 4.18 7.80 11.03
N SER A 223 3.68 6.58 11.30
CA SER A 223 2.82 6.32 12.47
C SER A 223 3.49 6.73 13.79
N ILE A 224 4.80 6.47 13.93
CA ILE A 224 5.59 6.87 15.10
C ILE A 224 5.77 8.39 15.16
N LEU A 225 6.02 9.06 14.03
CA LEU A 225 6.13 10.52 13.96
C LEU A 225 4.82 11.21 14.35
N VAL A 226 3.69 10.73 13.84
CA VAL A 226 2.35 11.24 14.18
C VAL A 226 2.07 11.03 15.66
N THR A 227 2.31 9.82 16.18
CA THR A 227 2.18 9.51 17.62
C THR A 227 3.00 10.48 18.50
N GLY A 228 4.26 10.74 18.12
CA GLY A 228 5.12 11.70 18.80
C GLY A 228 4.62 13.14 18.71
N ALA A 229 4.13 13.55 17.54
CA ALA A 229 3.56 14.88 17.32
C ALA A 229 2.29 15.11 18.14
N THR A 230 1.39 14.13 18.20
CA THR A 230 0.15 14.19 18.99
C THR A 230 0.49 14.28 20.49
N ALA A 231 1.34 13.40 21.01
CA ALA A 231 1.78 13.46 22.41
C ALA A 231 2.53 14.77 22.76
N GLY A 232 3.27 15.34 21.81
CA GLY A 232 4.00 16.60 21.99
C GLY A 232 3.13 17.85 22.07
N ARG A 233 1.86 17.79 21.64
CA ARG A 233 0.90 18.90 21.75
C ARG A 233 0.25 18.99 23.13
N GLU A 234 0.33 17.94 23.93
CA GLU A 234 -0.31 17.86 25.23
C GLU A 234 0.50 18.59 26.31
N ALA A 235 -0.17 19.52 27.02
CA ALA A 235 0.48 20.35 28.04
C ALA A 235 0.85 19.55 29.31
N HIS A 236 0.15 18.44 29.58
CA HIS A 236 0.32 17.64 30.78
C HIS A 236 0.55 16.16 30.44
N TRP A 237 1.73 15.65 30.76
CA TRP A 237 2.10 14.24 30.56
C TRP A 237 1.60 13.36 31.71
N ALA A 238 0.28 13.23 31.81
CA ALA A 238 -0.35 12.31 32.75
C ALA A 238 0.09 10.84 32.51
N LEU A 239 -0.03 10.00 33.52
CA LEU A 239 0.37 8.59 33.43
C LEU A 239 -0.38 7.84 32.31
N SER A 240 -1.67 8.15 32.10
CA SER A 240 -2.49 7.57 31.02
C SER A 240 -1.91 7.87 29.64
N LEU A 241 -1.48 9.11 29.40
CA LEU A 241 -0.81 9.52 28.14
C LEU A 241 0.52 8.79 27.96
N GLN A 242 1.33 8.67 29.01
CA GLN A 242 2.61 7.94 28.95
C GLN A 242 2.40 6.46 28.59
N ILE A 243 1.37 5.84 29.16
CA ILE A 243 0.99 4.45 28.84
C ILE A 243 0.47 4.35 27.42
N ALA A 244 -0.42 5.26 26.98
CA ALA A 244 -0.95 5.28 25.61
C ALA A 244 0.17 5.40 24.57
N PHE A 245 1.10 6.33 24.78
CA PHE A 245 2.27 6.51 23.93
C PHE A 245 3.14 5.24 23.89
N ALA A 246 3.39 4.60 25.04
CA ALA A 246 4.15 3.36 25.09
C ALA A 246 3.42 2.20 24.38
N VAL A 247 2.09 2.12 24.48
CA VAL A 247 1.25 1.14 23.79
C VAL A 247 1.32 1.34 22.27
N ALA A 248 1.12 2.57 21.78
CA ALA A 248 1.20 2.90 20.34
C ALA A 248 2.59 2.56 19.76
N PHE A 249 3.65 2.92 20.48
CA PHE A 249 5.03 2.56 20.09
C PHE A 249 5.25 1.04 20.07
N ALA A 250 4.80 0.33 21.11
CA ALA A 250 4.89 -1.13 21.18
C ALA A 250 4.06 -1.81 20.08
N GLY A 251 2.90 -1.26 19.72
CA GLY A 251 2.06 -1.69 18.61
C GLY A 251 2.78 -1.56 17.27
N SER A 252 3.42 -0.42 17.02
CA SER A 252 4.27 -0.19 15.84
C SER A 252 5.44 -1.18 15.76
N LEU A 253 6.11 -1.46 16.89
CA LEU A 253 7.15 -2.48 16.95
C LEU A 253 6.62 -3.90 16.72
N ALA A 254 5.44 -4.23 17.25
CA ALA A 254 4.82 -5.53 17.04
C ALA A 254 4.43 -5.74 15.56
N MET A 255 3.89 -4.69 14.92
CA MET A 255 3.61 -4.70 13.48
C MET A 255 4.89 -4.91 12.67
N TRP A 256 5.94 -4.13 12.98
CA TRP A 256 7.26 -4.31 12.37
C TRP A 256 7.76 -5.75 12.53
N TRP A 257 7.65 -6.32 13.73
CA TRP A 257 8.09 -7.68 14.05
C TRP A 257 7.35 -8.73 13.19
N ILE A 258 6.02 -8.65 13.10
CA ILE A 258 5.17 -9.58 12.32
C ILE A 258 5.49 -9.57 10.81
N TYR A 259 5.99 -8.46 10.29
CA TYR A 259 6.27 -8.30 8.86
C TYR A 259 7.73 -8.56 8.50
N PHE A 260 8.69 -7.96 9.23
CA PHE A 260 10.12 -8.01 8.88
C PHE A 260 10.87 -9.22 9.41
N ASP A 261 10.74 -9.56 10.70
CA ASP A 261 11.45 -10.72 11.29
C ASP A 261 10.93 -12.05 10.72
N THR A 262 9.72 -12.01 10.15
CA THR A 262 8.93 -13.21 9.88
C THR A 262 8.45 -13.34 8.43
N GLY A 263 9.00 -12.65 7.44
CA GLY A 263 8.61 -13.00 6.05
C GLY A 263 9.10 -12.16 4.89
N SER A 264 9.70 -11.00 5.13
CA SER A 264 10.10 -10.09 4.06
C SER A 264 11.11 -10.73 3.07
N GLY A 265 12.16 -11.39 3.58
CA GLY A 265 13.16 -12.06 2.74
C GLY A 265 12.62 -13.23 1.92
N ASP A 266 11.71 -14.01 2.49
CA ASP A 266 11.10 -15.18 1.83
C ASP A 266 10.17 -14.76 0.68
N GLY A 267 9.55 -13.58 0.78
CA GLY A 267 8.70 -13.02 -0.26
C GLY A 267 9.44 -12.72 -1.56
N SER A 268 10.63 -12.10 -1.48
CA SER A 268 11.47 -11.83 -2.65
C SER A 268 11.88 -13.13 -3.34
N HIS A 269 12.34 -14.12 -2.56
CA HIS A 269 12.73 -15.42 -3.08
C HIS A 269 11.57 -16.16 -3.76
N ALA A 270 10.36 -16.10 -3.19
CA ALA A 270 9.18 -16.74 -3.76
C ALA A 270 8.77 -16.13 -5.13
N ILE A 271 8.93 -14.81 -5.31
CA ILE A 271 8.61 -14.16 -6.60
C ILE A 271 9.65 -14.53 -7.66
N GLU A 272 10.93 -14.53 -7.31
CA GLU A 272 12.03 -14.87 -8.23
C GLU A 272 11.93 -16.31 -8.78
N HIS A 273 11.49 -17.26 -7.94
CA HIS A 273 11.38 -18.67 -8.31
C HIS A 273 9.98 -19.08 -8.79
N SER A 274 9.08 -18.12 -8.99
CA SER A 274 7.72 -18.38 -9.49
C SER A 274 7.72 -18.65 -10.99
N ALA A 275 6.88 -19.59 -11.43
CA ALA A 275 6.61 -19.83 -12.85
C ALA A 275 5.87 -18.64 -13.53
N ASP A 276 5.23 -17.76 -12.76
CA ASP A 276 4.60 -16.53 -13.23
C ASP A 276 4.91 -15.37 -12.25
N PRO A 277 6.10 -14.75 -12.37
CA PRO A 277 6.52 -13.66 -11.50
C PRO A 277 5.61 -12.45 -11.59
N GLY A 278 5.12 -12.11 -12.79
CA GLY A 278 4.22 -10.97 -13.01
C GLY A 278 2.91 -11.08 -12.24
N ARG A 279 2.27 -12.26 -12.26
CA ARG A 279 1.06 -12.53 -11.47
C ARG A 279 1.32 -12.51 -9.97
N LEU A 280 2.42 -13.12 -9.52
CA LEU A 280 2.75 -13.14 -8.10
C LEU A 280 3.12 -11.74 -7.58
N GLY A 281 3.82 -10.93 -8.38
CA GLY A 281 4.08 -9.52 -8.08
C GLY A 281 2.82 -8.65 -8.02
N ALA A 282 1.84 -8.89 -8.90
CA ALA A 282 0.53 -8.24 -8.80
C ALA A 282 -0.21 -8.64 -7.51
N TYR A 283 -0.22 -9.94 -7.18
CA TYR A 283 -0.78 -10.43 -5.92
C TYR A 283 -0.09 -9.81 -4.70
N PHE A 284 1.24 -9.65 -4.75
CA PHE A 284 2.02 -9.01 -3.70
C PHE A 284 1.47 -7.61 -3.41
N HIS A 285 1.26 -6.77 -4.42
CA HIS A 285 0.66 -5.45 -4.22
C HIS A 285 -0.77 -5.51 -3.66
N TYR A 286 -1.60 -6.44 -4.14
CA TYR A 286 -2.97 -6.61 -3.64
C TYR A 286 -3.03 -7.07 -2.18
N VAL A 287 -1.96 -7.67 -1.66
CA VAL A 287 -1.86 -7.95 -0.22
C VAL A 287 -1.35 -6.73 0.54
N HIS A 288 -0.39 -5.98 -0.01
CA HIS A 288 0.17 -4.82 0.67
C HIS A 288 -0.82 -3.65 0.78
N VAL A 289 -1.77 -3.52 -0.14
CA VAL A 289 -2.87 -2.56 0.01
C VAL A 289 -3.70 -2.83 1.27
N ILE A 290 -3.80 -4.10 1.71
CA ILE A 290 -4.49 -4.49 2.95
C ILE A 290 -3.60 -4.23 4.16
N ILE A 291 -2.31 -4.59 4.07
CA ILE A 291 -1.34 -4.38 5.16
C ILE A 291 -1.25 -2.89 5.51
N VAL A 292 -1.06 -2.03 4.51
CA VAL A 292 -0.91 -0.59 4.75
C VAL A 292 -2.24 0.06 5.15
N ALA A 293 -3.39 -0.41 4.65
CA ALA A 293 -4.69 -0.01 5.20
C ALA A 293 -4.80 -0.30 6.70
N GLY A 294 -4.30 -1.47 7.14
CA GLY A 294 -4.19 -1.80 8.55
C GLY A 294 -3.34 -0.78 9.33
N ILE A 295 -2.19 -0.37 8.79
CA ILE A 295 -1.32 0.65 9.40
C ILE A 295 -2.05 2.00 9.50
N ILE A 296 -2.75 2.44 8.44
CA ILE A 296 -3.55 3.68 8.44
C ILE A 296 -4.56 3.66 9.58
N VAL A 297 -5.35 2.58 9.69
CA VAL A 297 -6.39 2.47 10.71
C VAL A 297 -5.78 2.31 12.12
N CYS A 298 -4.64 1.65 12.25
CA CYS A 298 -3.87 1.63 13.52
C CYS A 298 -3.41 3.04 13.92
N ALA A 299 -2.92 3.85 12.98
CA ALA A 299 -2.50 5.22 13.28
C ALA A 299 -3.66 6.09 13.81
N VAL A 300 -4.87 5.88 13.26
CA VAL A 300 -6.10 6.50 13.80
C VAL A 300 -6.40 6.02 15.21
N ALA A 301 -6.26 4.73 15.48
CA ALA A 301 -6.46 4.15 16.80
C ALA A 301 -5.43 4.65 17.84
N ASP A 302 -4.17 4.81 17.43
CA ASP A 302 -3.10 5.35 18.25
C ASP A 302 -3.40 6.81 18.65
N ASP A 303 -3.80 7.66 17.70
CA ASP A 303 -4.17 9.05 17.97
C ASP A 303 -5.35 9.14 18.96
N LEU A 304 -6.40 8.33 18.74
CA LEU A 304 -7.53 8.23 19.67
C LEU A 304 -7.11 7.80 21.07
N SER A 305 -6.18 6.85 21.19
CA SER A 305 -5.70 6.36 22.48
C SER A 305 -4.91 7.39 23.26
N ILE A 306 -4.20 8.28 22.57
CA ILE A 306 -3.41 9.35 23.18
C ILE A 306 -4.29 10.54 23.54
N ALA A 307 -5.19 10.95 22.65
CA ALA A 307 -6.08 12.09 22.86
C ALA A 307 -7.19 11.78 23.88
N HIS A 308 -7.69 10.55 23.90
CA HIS A 308 -8.88 10.16 24.68
C HIS A 308 -8.71 8.80 25.41
N PRO A 309 -7.65 8.61 26.21
CA PRO A 309 -7.33 7.31 26.81
C PRO A 309 -8.45 6.75 27.68
N ASP A 310 -9.11 7.60 28.47
CA ASP A 310 -10.13 7.20 29.45
C ASP A 310 -11.56 7.17 28.85
N ALA A 311 -11.71 7.49 27.57
CA ALA A 311 -13.02 7.47 26.93
C ALA A 311 -13.52 6.04 26.75
N HIS A 312 -14.83 5.81 26.91
CA HIS A 312 -15.42 4.53 26.57
C HIS A 312 -15.33 4.24 25.06
N ALA A 313 -15.01 3.00 24.71
CA ALA A 313 -14.89 2.57 23.32
C ALA A 313 -16.28 2.48 22.65
N LYS A 314 -16.75 3.61 22.11
CA LYS A 314 -17.94 3.67 21.25
C LYS A 314 -17.77 2.76 20.02
N PRO A 315 -18.85 2.34 19.33
CA PRO A 315 -18.77 1.49 18.13
C PRO A 315 -17.73 1.91 17.10
N ALA A 316 -17.65 3.22 16.80
CA ALA A 316 -16.65 3.78 15.90
C ALA A 316 -15.20 3.58 16.40
N TYR A 317 -14.94 3.80 17.68
CA TYR A 317 -13.60 3.63 18.28
C TYR A 317 -13.22 2.15 18.32
N ALA A 318 -14.12 1.28 18.77
CA ALA A 318 -13.90 -0.16 18.77
C ALA A 318 -13.60 -0.70 17.36
N ALA A 319 -14.28 -0.17 16.34
CA ALA A 319 -14.06 -0.54 14.95
C ALA A 319 -12.65 -0.23 14.48
N VAL A 320 -12.07 0.92 14.81
CA VAL A 320 -10.68 1.25 14.41
C VAL A 320 -9.64 0.57 15.31
N LEU A 321 -9.85 0.55 16.64
CA LEU A 321 -8.95 -0.08 17.61
C LEU A 321 -8.73 -1.56 17.33
N VAL A 322 -9.79 -2.28 16.92
CA VAL A 322 -9.73 -3.71 16.59
C VAL A 322 -9.52 -3.93 15.09
N GLY A 323 -10.17 -3.13 14.25
CA GLY A 323 -10.16 -3.27 12.80
C GLY A 323 -8.80 -3.02 12.17
N GLY A 324 -8.03 -2.04 12.66
CA GLY A 324 -6.66 -1.77 12.17
C GLY A 324 -5.74 -2.97 12.36
N PRO A 325 -5.56 -3.46 13.61
CA PRO A 325 -4.79 -4.68 13.89
C PRO A 325 -5.31 -5.91 13.13
N ALA A 326 -6.63 -6.04 12.96
CA ALA A 326 -7.23 -7.16 12.24
C ALA A 326 -6.92 -7.11 10.73
N LEU A 327 -7.04 -5.94 10.09
CA LEU A 327 -6.66 -5.73 8.69
C LEU A 327 -5.17 -6.00 8.50
N TYR A 328 -4.32 -5.51 9.40
CA TYR A 328 -2.89 -5.74 9.36
C TYR A 328 -2.53 -7.23 9.46
N LEU A 329 -3.11 -7.95 10.42
CA LEU A 329 -2.91 -9.40 10.57
C LEU A 329 -3.48 -10.20 9.40
N LEU A 330 -4.64 -9.81 8.87
CA LEU A 330 -5.24 -10.46 7.70
C LEU A 330 -4.33 -10.31 6.48
N GLY A 331 -3.84 -9.09 6.22
CA GLY A 331 -2.88 -8.83 5.14
C GLY A 331 -1.63 -9.69 5.29
N ASN A 332 -1.04 -9.73 6.49
CA ASN A 332 0.13 -10.58 6.76
C ASN A 332 -0.18 -12.08 6.62
N ALA A 333 -1.37 -12.55 7.00
CA ALA A 333 -1.77 -13.94 6.82
C ALA A 333 -1.90 -14.30 5.32
N LEU A 334 -2.51 -13.42 4.52
CA LEU A 334 -2.64 -13.58 3.07
C LEU A 334 -1.29 -13.53 2.36
N PHE A 335 -0.37 -12.68 2.83
CA PHE A 335 1.01 -12.62 2.39
C PHE A 335 1.69 -13.97 2.60
N LYS A 336 1.64 -14.48 3.83
CA LYS A 336 2.27 -15.75 4.21
C LYS A 336 1.63 -16.94 3.49
N ARG A 337 0.34 -16.89 3.19
CA ARG A 337 -0.32 -17.90 2.35
C ARG A 337 0.22 -17.91 0.92
N ALA A 338 0.51 -16.75 0.34
CA ALA A 338 1.07 -16.71 -1.01
C ALA A 338 2.53 -17.13 -1.07
N VAL A 339 3.31 -16.82 -0.02
CA VAL A 339 4.73 -17.18 0.05
C VAL A 339 4.92 -18.66 0.43
N TYR A 340 4.20 -19.15 1.45
CA TYR A 340 4.40 -20.50 2.02
C TYR A 340 3.27 -21.50 1.69
N GLY A 341 2.26 -21.10 0.92
CA GLY A 341 1.11 -21.95 0.56
C GLY A 341 0.09 -22.21 1.67
N ARG A 342 0.33 -21.72 2.90
CA ARG A 342 -0.53 -21.99 4.08
C ARG A 342 -0.76 -20.74 4.93
N LEU A 343 -1.93 -20.68 5.57
CA LEU A 343 -2.24 -19.63 6.55
C LEU A 343 -1.57 -19.96 7.89
N PRO A 344 -0.81 -19.02 8.49
CA PRO A 344 -0.22 -19.25 9.81
C PRO A 344 -1.30 -19.34 10.89
N LEU A 345 -1.25 -20.41 11.69
CA LEU A 345 -2.21 -20.59 12.80
C LEU A 345 -2.15 -19.44 13.81
N SER A 346 -0.96 -18.88 14.05
CA SER A 346 -0.78 -17.71 14.93
C SER A 346 -1.64 -16.52 14.49
N HIS A 347 -1.73 -16.26 13.19
CA HIS A 347 -2.52 -15.15 12.65
C HIS A 347 -4.01 -15.45 12.73
N LEU A 348 -4.43 -16.68 12.46
CA LEU A 348 -5.84 -17.09 12.60
C LEU A 348 -6.32 -16.97 14.05
N VAL A 349 -5.52 -17.45 15.01
CA VAL A 349 -5.84 -17.31 16.44
C VAL A 349 -5.81 -15.84 16.86
N GLY A 350 -4.85 -15.05 16.36
CA GLY A 350 -4.82 -13.60 16.57
C GLY A 350 -6.08 -12.90 16.08
N LEU A 351 -6.54 -13.21 14.86
CA LEU A 351 -7.78 -12.67 14.29
C LEU A 351 -9.02 -13.07 15.10
N LEU A 352 -9.10 -14.32 15.57
CA LEU A 352 -10.17 -14.77 16.47
C LEU A 352 -10.12 -14.05 17.82
N GLY A 353 -8.92 -13.84 18.37
CA GLY A 353 -8.71 -13.07 19.60
C GLY A 353 -9.14 -11.61 19.46
N LEU A 354 -8.82 -10.97 18.33
CA LEU A 354 -9.28 -9.63 18.00
C LEU A 354 -10.81 -9.56 17.84
N ALA A 355 -11.43 -10.55 17.18
CA ALA A 355 -12.89 -10.62 17.05
C ALA A 355 -13.59 -10.77 18.43
N ALA A 356 -13.03 -11.62 19.30
CA ALA A 356 -13.51 -11.76 20.67
C ALA A 356 -13.35 -10.45 21.47
N LEU A 357 -12.19 -9.79 21.34
CA LEU A 357 -11.93 -8.50 21.98
C LEU A 357 -12.88 -7.41 21.47
N GLY A 358 -13.24 -7.41 20.19
CA GLY A 358 -14.24 -6.48 19.64
C GLY A 358 -15.60 -6.57 20.32
N SER A 359 -15.98 -7.76 20.81
CA SER A 359 -17.22 -7.95 21.57
C SER A 359 -17.12 -7.40 23.00
N LEU A 360 -15.90 -7.42 23.57
CA LEU A 360 -15.60 -6.96 24.93
C LEU A 360 -15.19 -5.49 24.99
N ALA A 361 -14.84 -4.87 23.86
CA ALA A 361 -14.34 -3.50 23.78
C ALA A 361 -15.29 -2.50 24.44
N PHE A 362 -16.60 -2.73 24.33
CA PHE A 362 -17.64 -1.87 24.91
C PHE A 362 -17.71 -1.87 26.43
N LEU A 363 -16.98 -2.77 27.10
CA LEU A 363 -16.96 -2.90 28.55
C LEU A 363 -15.85 -2.08 29.21
N THR A 364 -14.99 -1.43 28.41
CA THR A 364 -13.77 -0.78 28.90
C THR A 364 -13.48 0.55 28.17
N ASP A 365 -12.41 1.22 28.56
CA ASP A 365 -11.87 2.42 27.92
C ASP A 365 -11.00 2.13 26.68
N VAL A 366 -10.76 3.17 25.89
CA VAL A 366 -9.96 3.14 24.66
C VAL A 366 -8.54 2.62 24.93
N LEU A 367 -7.89 3.08 25.99
CA LEU A 367 -6.51 2.71 26.30
C LEU A 367 -6.38 1.20 26.60
N MET A 368 -7.33 0.62 27.34
CA MET A 368 -7.37 -0.81 27.61
C MET A 368 -7.54 -1.62 26.32
N VAL A 369 -8.44 -1.21 25.41
CA VAL A 369 -8.60 -1.89 24.12
C VAL A 369 -7.31 -1.81 23.30
N ALA A 370 -6.69 -0.64 23.18
CA ALA A 370 -5.42 -0.45 22.48
C ALA A 370 -4.29 -1.31 23.07
N GLY A 371 -4.22 -1.38 24.40
CA GLY A 371 -3.26 -2.23 25.11
C GLY A 371 -3.48 -3.71 24.82
N LEU A 372 -4.72 -4.19 24.87
CA LEU A 372 -5.06 -5.59 24.61
C LEU A 372 -4.85 -6.00 23.14
N THR A 373 -5.18 -5.14 22.18
CA THR A 373 -4.89 -5.41 20.76
C THR A 373 -3.39 -5.46 20.51
N THR A 374 -2.62 -4.55 21.11
CA THR A 374 -1.16 -4.54 21.04
C THR A 374 -0.54 -5.80 21.64
N LEU A 375 -1.01 -6.23 22.82
CA LEU A 375 -0.58 -7.49 23.44
C LEU A 375 -0.89 -8.70 22.57
N LEU A 376 -2.03 -8.72 21.87
CA LEU A 376 -2.36 -9.77 20.91
C LEU A 376 -1.38 -9.78 19.73
N LEU A 377 -1.05 -8.61 19.15
CA LEU A 377 -0.05 -8.51 18.08
C LEU A 377 1.32 -9.04 18.55
N ILE A 378 1.77 -8.64 19.74
CA ILE A 378 3.03 -9.13 20.34
C ILE A 378 2.98 -10.65 20.54
N ALA A 379 1.87 -11.20 21.01
CA ALA A 379 1.71 -12.63 21.20
C ALA A 379 1.77 -13.40 19.87
N VAL A 380 1.14 -12.87 18.81
CA VAL A 380 1.23 -13.43 17.45
C VAL A 380 2.67 -13.41 16.94
N ALA A 381 3.37 -12.28 17.08
CA ALA A 381 4.77 -12.14 16.68
C ALA A 381 5.67 -13.15 17.41
N ALA A 382 5.57 -13.21 18.74
CA ALA A 382 6.36 -14.09 19.58
C ALA A 382 6.08 -15.58 19.31
N TRP A 383 4.82 -15.95 19.04
CA TRP A 383 4.47 -17.31 18.62
C TRP A 383 5.19 -17.65 17.32
N GLU A 384 5.11 -16.78 16.32
CA GLU A 384 5.72 -17.07 15.03
C GLU A 384 7.24 -17.25 15.13
N THR A 385 7.96 -16.35 15.81
CA THR A 385 9.40 -16.48 16.04
C THR A 385 9.75 -17.82 16.71
N ARG A 386 8.96 -18.27 17.69
CA ARG A 386 9.15 -19.58 18.34
C ARG A 386 8.90 -20.75 17.39
N SER A 387 7.83 -20.69 16.59
CA SER A 387 7.46 -21.78 15.67
C SER A 387 8.53 -22.03 14.59
N ARG A 388 9.20 -20.97 14.12
CA ARG A 388 10.31 -21.04 13.17
C ARG A 388 11.56 -21.67 13.79
N ARG A 389 11.95 -21.22 14.98
CA ARG A 389 13.11 -21.79 15.72
C ARG A 389 12.92 -23.27 16.05
N GLY A 390 11.68 -23.71 16.29
CA GLY A 390 11.36 -25.13 16.49
C GLY A 390 11.47 -25.98 15.21
N SER A 391 11.05 -25.42 14.07
CA SER A 391 11.10 -26.10 12.76
C SER A 391 12.54 -26.22 12.22
N GLY A 392 13.39 -25.22 12.46
CA GLY A 392 14.80 -25.25 12.06
C GLY A 392 15.66 -26.30 12.79
N ARG A 393 15.22 -26.81 13.96
CA ARG A 393 15.94 -27.86 14.69
C ARG A 393 15.64 -29.29 14.20
N HIS A 394 14.64 -29.48 13.34
CA HIS A 394 14.29 -30.78 12.76
C HIS A 394 14.80 -30.96 11.32
N GLY A 395 15.41 -29.94 10.71
CA GLY A 395 15.94 -30.00 9.34
C GLY A 395 17.44 -30.32 9.23
N ASP A 396 18.17 -30.33 10.35
CA ASP A 396 19.62 -30.64 10.40
C ASP A 396 19.90 -32.08 10.87
N VAL A 397 18.85 -32.91 10.97
CA VAL A 397 18.95 -34.34 11.27
C VAL A 397 18.07 -35.08 10.29
N ASP A 398 18.54 -35.18 9.04
CA ASP A 398 18.21 -36.28 8.10
C ASP A 398 19.20 -36.28 6.92
#